data_AF-N9Y383-F1
#
_entry.id   AF-N9Y383-F1
#
_cell.length_a   1.000
_cell.length_b   1.000
_cell.length_c   1.000
_cell.angle_alpha   90.00
_cell.angle_beta   90.00
_cell.angle_gamma   90.00
#
_symmetry.space_group_name_H-M   'P 1'
#
loop_
_entity.id
_entity.type
_entity.pdbx_description
1 polymer ?
#
loop_
_entity_poly.entity_id
_entity_poly.type
_entity_poly.pdbx_seq_one_letter_code
_entity_poly.pdbx_strand_id
1 'polypeptide(L)'
;MIKFEGKEEKREAKEYIQNIAKASAYFSFRNGPIKKMYEEGKITDEDMKKIQEYMQDHLAYLYTVLLEENNIQKFDLIVSTMNKFYVNDDSEVKISDDGFDNFYKSLFK
;
A
#
# COMPACT_ATOMS: atom_id res chain seq x y z
N MET A 1 -39.00 -8.01 -6.58
CA MET A 1 -37.96 -7.05 -6.20
C MET A 1 -36.62 -7.75 -6.36
N ILE A 2 -35.79 -7.32 -7.31
CA ILE A 2 -34.43 -7.85 -7.45
C ILE A 2 -33.59 -7.13 -6.39
N LYS A 3 -33.04 -7.87 -5.43
CA LYS A 3 -32.09 -7.31 -4.44
C LYS A 3 -30.78 -7.01 -5.17
N PHE A 4 -30.39 -5.74 -5.19
CA PHE A 4 -29.13 -5.24 -5.76
C PHE A 4 -27.94 -5.27 -4.76
N GLU A 5 -28.14 -5.88 -3.59
CA GLU A 5 -27.27 -5.78 -2.41
C GLU A 5 -25.79 -6.18 -2.69
N GLY A 6 -25.52 -7.13 -3.60
CA GLY A 6 -24.16 -7.58 -3.88
C GLY A 6 -23.32 -6.73 -4.85
N LYS A 7 -23.89 -5.74 -5.54
CA LYS A 7 -23.12 -4.85 -6.45
C LYS A 7 -22.58 -3.61 -5.74
N GLU A 8 -23.36 -3.10 -4.78
CA GLU A 8 -23.02 -1.92 -3.99
C GLU A 8 -21.90 -2.26 -3.00
N GLU A 9 -22.02 -3.38 -2.29
CA GLU A 9 -20.97 -3.91 -1.39
C GLU A 9 -19.63 -4.17 -2.12
N LYS A 10 -19.68 -4.74 -3.33
CA LYS A 10 -18.46 -4.93 -4.16
C LYS A 10 -17.85 -3.61 -4.63
N ARG A 11 -18.67 -2.59 -4.89
CA ARG A 11 -18.19 -1.26 -5.26
C ARG A 11 -17.52 -0.58 -4.07
N GLU A 12 -18.12 -0.68 -2.88
CA GLU A 12 -17.54 -0.16 -1.64
C GLU A 12 -16.21 -0.85 -1.29
N ALA A 13 -16.12 -2.18 -1.43
CA ALA A 13 -14.87 -2.93 -1.24
C ALA A 13 -13.76 -2.46 -2.20
N LYS A 14 -14.09 -2.26 -3.48
CA LYS A 14 -13.14 -1.76 -4.48
C LYS A 14 -12.68 -0.33 -4.17
N GLU A 15 -13.59 0.57 -3.83
CA GLU A 15 -13.26 1.95 -3.46
C GLU A 15 -12.39 1.98 -2.19
N TYR A 16 -12.69 1.14 -1.21
CA TYR A 16 -11.87 0.97 -0.01
C TYR A 16 -10.45 0.51 -0.35
N ILE A 17 -10.30 -0.54 -1.18
CA ILE A 17 -8.99 -1.05 -1.64
C ILE A 17 -8.18 0.05 -2.35
N GLN A 18 -8.82 0.82 -3.23
CA GLN A 18 -8.17 1.94 -3.92
C GLN A 18 -7.70 3.02 -2.95
N ASN A 19 -8.49 3.33 -1.93
CA ASN A 19 -8.15 4.34 -0.93
C ASN A 19 -6.99 3.90 -0.05
N ILE A 20 -6.99 2.65 0.45
CA ILE A 20 -5.87 2.15 1.26
C ILE A 20 -4.59 2.01 0.43
N ALA A 21 -4.68 1.61 -0.85
CA ALA A 21 -3.51 1.56 -1.73
C ALA A 21 -2.86 2.93 -1.94
N LYS A 22 -3.69 3.97 -2.18
CA LYS A 22 -3.22 5.36 -2.26
C LYS A 22 -2.60 5.82 -0.95
N ALA A 23 -3.29 5.63 0.18
CA ALA A 23 -2.81 6.04 1.49
C ALA A 23 -1.48 5.36 1.85
N SER A 24 -1.37 4.04 1.64
CA SER A 24 -0.16 3.27 1.90
C SER A 24 1.02 3.73 1.06
N ALA A 25 0.83 4.02 -0.24
CA ALA A 25 1.91 4.56 -1.08
C ALA A 25 2.37 5.94 -0.58
N TYR A 26 1.45 6.79 -0.13
CA TYR A 26 1.81 8.10 0.43
C TYR A 26 2.56 7.98 1.76
N PHE A 27 2.04 7.15 2.66
CA PHE A 27 2.59 6.93 3.99
C PHE A 27 3.99 6.29 3.91
N SER A 28 4.11 5.17 3.21
CA SER A 28 5.35 4.38 3.18
C SER A 28 6.46 4.97 2.31
N PHE A 29 6.11 5.79 1.31
CA PHE A 29 7.07 6.20 0.30
C PHE A 29 7.06 7.69 0.00
N ARG A 30 5.91 8.29 -0.33
CA ARG A 30 5.86 9.71 -0.74
C ARG A 30 6.27 10.67 0.37
N ASN A 31 5.98 10.35 1.62
CA ASN A 31 6.40 11.13 2.79
C ASN A 31 7.83 10.78 3.28
N GLY A 32 8.53 9.89 2.56
CA GLY A 32 9.87 9.43 2.88
C GLY A 32 11.00 10.11 2.08
N PRO A 33 12.16 9.44 1.95
CA PRO A 33 13.37 10.00 1.32
C PRO A 33 13.17 10.53 -0.11
N ILE A 34 12.22 9.95 -0.85
CA ILE A 34 11.95 10.36 -2.23
C ILE A 34 11.46 11.82 -2.32
N LYS A 35 10.78 12.34 -1.29
CA LYS A 35 10.37 13.74 -1.25
C LYS A 35 11.58 14.67 -1.33
N LYS A 36 12.63 14.38 -0.56
CA LYS A 36 13.86 15.15 -0.56
C LYS A 36 14.58 15.04 -1.91
N MET A 37 14.60 13.85 -2.52
CA MET A 37 15.18 13.67 -3.86
C MET A 37 14.45 14.50 -4.93
N TYR A 38 13.13 14.61 -4.82
CA TYR A 38 12.31 15.45 -5.68
C TYR A 38 12.61 16.94 -5.48
N GLU A 39 12.65 17.40 -4.23
CA GLU A 39 12.99 18.80 -3.87
C GLU A 39 14.40 19.19 -4.34
N GLU A 40 15.34 18.25 -4.36
CA GLU A 40 16.70 18.42 -4.88
C GLU A 40 16.80 18.31 -6.41
N GLY A 41 15.69 18.08 -7.12
CA GLY A 41 15.65 17.96 -8.58
C GLY A 41 16.30 16.68 -9.13
N LYS A 42 16.52 15.66 -8.30
CA LYS A 42 17.14 14.37 -8.70
C LYS A 42 16.16 13.45 -9.42
N ILE A 43 14.87 13.70 -9.27
CA ILE A 43 13.78 12.98 -9.94
C ILE A 43 12.76 14.00 -10.43
N THR A 44 12.15 13.71 -11.57
CA THR A 44 11.15 14.60 -12.16
C THR A 44 9.76 14.35 -11.58
N ASP A 45 8.83 15.26 -11.82
CA ASP A 45 7.40 15.06 -11.54
C ASP A 45 6.86 13.81 -12.25
N GLU A 46 7.34 13.55 -13.48
CA GLU A 46 6.91 12.40 -14.26
C GLU A 46 7.41 11.09 -13.65
N ASP A 47 8.67 11.04 -13.21
CA ASP A 47 9.23 9.86 -12.51
C ASP A 47 8.46 9.58 -11.23
N MET A 48 8.23 10.63 -10.46
CA MET A 48 7.50 10.55 -9.20
C MET A 48 6.07 10.02 -9.41
N LYS A 49 5.37 10.50 -10.45
CA LYS A 49 4.04 10.01 -10.82
C LYS A 49 4.07 8.53 -11.21
N LYS A 50 5.01 8.13 -12.08
CA LYS A 50 5.16 6.74 -12.53
C LYS A 50 5.41 5.78 -11.36
N ILE A 51 6.30 6.14 -10.44
CA ILE A 51 6.60 5.31 -9.27
C ILE A 51 5.37 5.20 -8.37
N GLN A 52 4.67 6.32 -8.14
CA GLN A 52 3.46 6.32 -7.32
C GLN A 52 2.35 5.45 -7.92
N GLU A 53 2.07 5.58 -9.22
CA GLU A 53 1.06 4.77 -9.91
C GLU A 53 1.41 3.28 -9.83
N TYR A 54 2.68 2.93 -10.08
CA TYR A 54 3.16 1.55 -9.96
C TYR A 54 2.93 0.98 -8.56
N MET A 55 3.30 1.73 -7.51
CA MET A 55 3.09 1.30 -6.12
C MET A 55 1.60 1.13 -5.79
N GLN A 56 0.77 2.08 -6.20
CA GLN A 56 -0.67 2.05 -5.93
C GLN A 56 -1.34 0.82 -6.56
N ASP A 57 -1.01 0.51 -7.81
CA ASP A 57 -1.58 -0.64 -8.52
C ASP A 57 -1.15 -1.97 -7.87
N HIS A 58 0.11 -2.10 -7.48
CA HIS A 58 0.61 -3.33 -6.87
C HIS A 58 0.09 -3.51 -5.43
N LEU A 59 0.00 -2.44 -4.65
CA LEU A 59 -0.63 -2.48 -3.33
C LEU A 59 -2.12 -2.83 -3.43
N ALA A 60 -2.83 -2.24 -4.38
CA ALA A 60 -4.24 -2.58 -4.62
C ALA A 60 -4.41 -4.07 -4.92
N TYR A 61 -3.55 -4.65 -5.75
CA TYR A 61 -3.56 -6.10 -6.02
C TYR A 61 -3.32 -6.93 -4.75
N LEU A 62 -2.31 -6.59 -3.95
CA LEU A 62 -2.03 -7.30 -2.68
C LEU A 62 -3.22 -7.21 -1.71
N TYR A 63 -3.86 -6.04 -1.61
CA TYR A 63 -5.02 -5.84 -0.77
C TYR A 63 -6.27 -6.55 -1.29
N THR A 64 -6.47 -6.65 -2.61
CA THR A 64 -7.52 -7.50 -3.17
C THR A 64 -7.30 -8.96 -2.76
N VAL A 65 -6.08 -9.48 -2.88
CA VAL A 65 -5.77 -10.86 -2.47
C VAL A 65 -6.04 -11.08 -0.97
N LEU A 66 -5.65 -10.14 -0.12
CA LEU A 66 -5.78 -10.26 1.33
C LEU A 66 -7.21 -10.01 1.85
N LEU A 67 -7.85 -8.93 1.42
CA LEU A 67 -9.08 -8.42 2.02
C LEU A 67 -10.34 -8.85 1.29
N GLU A 68 -10.27 -8.99 -0.05
CA GLU A 68 -11.44 -9.35 -0.87
C GLU A 68 -11.45 -10.86 -1.19
N GLU A 69 -10.33 -11.41 -1.67
CA GLU A 69 -10.21 -12.84 -1.93
C GLU A 69 -10.00 -13.66 -0.64
N ASN A 70 -9.53 -13.02 0.44
CA ASN A 70 -9.12 -13.67 1.70
C ASN A 70 -8.18 -14.87 1.46
N ASN A 71 -7.29 -14.76 0.48
CA ASN A 71 -6.45 -15.86 -0.02
C ASN A 71 -5.00 -15.73 0.48
N ILE A 72 -4.79 -16.17 1.72
CA ILE A 72 -3.47 -16.12 2.36
C ILE A 72 -2.43 -16.95 1.60
N GLN A 73 -2.80 -18.10 1.03
CA GLN A 73 -1.86 -18.93 0.26
C GLN A 73 -1.30 -18.20 -0.97
N LYS A 74 -2.17 -17.47 -1.69
CA LYS A 74 -1.76 -16.65 -2.83
C LYS A 74 -0.89 -15.48 -2.39
N PHE A 75 -1.23 -14.85 -1.26
CA PHE A 75 -0.40 -13.80 -0.68
C PHE A 75 0.99 -14.31 -0.32
N ASP A 76 1.08 -15.44 0.39
CA ASP A 76 2.34 -16.09 0.79
C ASP A 76 3.18 -16.50 -0.43
N LEU A 77 2.54 -16.99 -1.50
CA LEU A 77 3.23 -17.29 -2.75
C LEU A 77 3.89 -16.04 -3.35
N ILE A 78 3.17 -14.92 -3.40
CA ILE A 78 3.72 -13.65 -3.91
C ILE A 78 4.91 -13.20 -3.05
N VAL A 79 4.74 -13.14 -1.73
CA VAL A 79 5.78 -12.67 -0.79
C VAL A 79 7.01 -13.58 -0.84
N SER A 80 6.82 -14.90 -0.78
CA SER A 80 7.94 -15.85 -0.83
C SER A 80 8.69 -15.82 -2.17
N THR A 81 7.99 -15.59 -3.28
CA THR A 81 8.61 -15.43 -4.60
C THR A 81 9.46 -14.15 -4.64
N MET A 82 8.94 -13.03 -4.15
CA MET A 82 9.70 -11.76 -4.08
C MET A 82 10.94 -11.91 -3.20
N ASN A 83 10.80 -12.47 -2.01
CA ASN A 83 11.91 -12.67 -1.07
C ASN A 83 12.99 -13.61 -1.62
N LYS A 84 12.60 -14.68 -2.34
CA LYS A 84 13.55 -15.68 -2.82
C LYS A 84 14.35 -15.22 -4.04
N PHE A 85 13.73 -14.46 -4.93
CA PHE A 85 14.30 -14.19 -6.26
C PHE A 85 14.64 -12.73 -6.53
N TYR A 86 14.05 -11.78 -5.79
CA TYR A 86 14.15 -10.36 -6.11
C TYR A 86 14.76 -9.53 -4.99
N VAL A 87 14.50 -9.87 -3.72
CA VAL A 87 15.14 -9.19 -2.58
C VAL A 87 16.60 -9.65 -2.50
N ASN A 88 17.51 -8.71 -2.66
CA ASN A 88 18.97 -8.88 -2.57
C ASN A 88 19.61 -7.89 -1.60
N ASP A 89 18.82 -7.46 -0.60
CA ASP A 89 19.18 -6.45 0.39
C ASP A 89 19.27 -7.10 1.77
N ASP A 90 20.37 -6.85 2.47
CA ASP A 90 20.65 -7.35 3.83
C ASP A 90 20.16 -6.36 4.92
N SER A 91 19.49 -5.28 4.52
CA SER A 91 18.95 -4.27 5.43
C SER A 91 17.90 -4.86 6.39
N GLU A 92 18.03 -4.52 7.68
CA GLU A 92 17.05 -4.89 8.68
C GLU A 92 15.77 -4.04 8.54
N VAL A 93 14.63 -4.71 8.39
CA VAL A 93 13.31 -4.05 8.41
C VAL A 93 12.88 -3.84 9.86
N LYS A 94 12.75 -2.57 10.27
CA LYS A 94 12.24 -2.19 11.59
C LYS A 94 10.73 -1.94 11.52
N ILE A 95 10.00 -2.49 12.48
CA ILE A 95 8.59 -2.15 12.68
C ILE A 95 8.56 -0.76 13.35
N SER A 96 8.13 0.26 12.61
CA SER A 96 7.93 1.64 13.07
C SER A 96 6.50 2.05 12.79
N ASP A 97 5.87 2.71 13.75
CA ASP A 97 4.54 3.30 13.63
C ASP A 97 4.58 4.78 13.21
N ASP A 98 5.78 5.36 13.08
CA ASP A 98 6.01 6.79 12.83
C ASP A 98 5.26 7.71 13.81
N GLY A 99 5.06 7.24 15.05
CA GLY A 99 4.37 7.98 16.12
C GLY A 99 2.84 7.90 16.08
N PHE A 100 2.24 7.13 15.16
CA PHE A 100 0.79 6.95 15.07
C PHE A 100 0.18 6.30 16.32
N ASP A 101 0.90 5.44 17.04
CA ASP A 101 0.40 4.85 18.29
C ASP A 101 0.20 5.92 19.37
N ASN A 102 1.12 6.87 19.46
CA ASN A 102 1.01 7.97 20.42
C ASN A 102 -0.12 8.93 20.01
N PHE A 103 -0.23 9.22 18.72
CA PHE A 103 -1.34 10.01 18.18
C PHE A 103 -2.69 9.32 18.45
N TYR A 104 -2.81 8.02 18.19
CA TYR A 104 -4.01 7.24 18.51
C TYR A 104 -4.36 7.32 20.00
N LYS A 105 -3.38 7.10 20.88
CA LYS A 105 -3.58 7.21 22.33
C LYS A 105 -4.06 8.61 22.74
N SER A 106 -3.59 9.68 22.10
CA SER A 106 -4.04 11.05 22.41
C SER A 106 -5.48 11.35 22.02
N LEU A 107 -6.02 10.65 21.01
CA LEU A 107 -7.37 10.86 20.51
C LEU A 107 -8.42 10.05 21.27
N PHE A 108 -8.02 8.91 21.84
CA PHE A 108 -8.94 7.90 22.37
C PHE A 108 -8.65 7.46 23.82
N LYS A 109 -7.80 8.18 24.55
CA LYS A 109 -7.63 8.03 26.01
C LYS A 109 -8.11 9.25 26.78
#